data_AF-A0A3M1UXT4-F1
#
_entry.id   AF-A0A3M1UXT4-F1
#
_cell.length_a   1.000
_cell.length_b   1.000
_cell.length_c   1.000
_cell.angle_alpha   90.00
_cell.angle_beta   90.00
_cell.angle_gamma   90.00
#
_symmetry.space_group_name_H-M   'P 1'
#
loop_
_entity.id
_entity.type
_entity.pdbx_description
1 polymer ?
#
loop_
_entity_poly.entity_id
_entity_poly.type
_entity_poly.pdbx_seq_one_letter_code
_entity_poly.pdbx_strand_id
1 'polypeptide(L)' 'PGAAPADAGSFGTGSPADEAERIRRALAATGGNRVQAAALLGISRATLYRKMARLGITGGS' A
#
# COMPACT_ATOMS: atom_id res chain seq x y z
N PRO A 1 -8.38 -21.08 13.33
CA PRO A 1 -8.70 -20.52 12.00
C PRO A 1 -7.64 -19.49 11.61
N GLY A 2 -6.64 -19.90 10.82
CA GLY A 2 -5.56 -19.02 10.35
C GLY A 2 -6.02 -18.24 9.12
N ALA A 3 -6.13 -16.91 9.25
CA ALA A 3 -6.53 -16.04 8.17
C ALA A 3 -5.41 -15.96 7.13
N ALA A 4 -5.62 -16.59 5.98
CA ALA A 4 -4.91 -16.26 4.76
C ALA A 4 -5.79 -15.31 3.94
N PRO A 5 -5.29 -14.12 3.57
CA PRO A 5 -5.76 -13.45 2.37
C PRO A 5 -4.62 -13.43 1.36
N ALA A 6 -4.52 -14.49 0.57
CA ALA A 6 -3.78 -14.48 -0.68
C ALA A 6 -4.77 -14.22 -1.82
N ASP A 7 -5.38 -13.04 -1.83
CA ASP A 7 -6.10 -12.56 -3.01
C ASP A 7 -5.08 -11.89 -3.95
N ALA A 8 -4.51 -12.72 -4.80
CA ALA A 8 -3.58 -12.31 -5.84
C ALA A 8 -4.36 -11.70 -7.02
N GLY A 9 -4.53 -10.39 -6.96
CA GLY A 9 -4.28 -9.52 -8.11
C GLY A 9 -5.34 -9.47 -9.20
N SER A 10 -6.47 -8.83 -8.92
CA SER A 10 -7.08 -7.94 -9.92
C SER A 10 -6.43 -6.56 -9.80
N PHE A 11 -5.30 -6.40 -10.49
CA PHE A 11 -4.63 -5.10 -10.59
C PHE A 11 -5.38 -4.22 -11.58
N GLY A 12 -6.34 -3.43 -11.08
CA GLY A 12 -6.70 -2.20 -11.76
C GLY A 12 -8.18 -1.94 -11.90
N THR A 13 -8.87 -1.67 -10.79
CA THR A 13 -9.92 -0.63 -10.71
C THR A 13 -10.31 -0.34 -9.26
N GLY A 14 -9.37 -0.42 -8.32
CA GLY A 14 -9.63 0.01 -6.94
C GLY A 14 -9.81 1.52 -6.92
N SER A 15 -10.86 2.01 -6.27
CA SER A 15 -11.07 3.44 -6.09
C SER A 15 -9.86 4.05 -5.35
N PRO A 16 -9.58 5.36 -5.48
CA PRO A 16 -8.49 5.99 -4.74
C PRO A 16 -8.54 5.73 -3.22
N ALA A 17 -9.74 5.52 -2.67
CA ALA A 17 -9.96 5.11 -1.28
C ALA A 17 -9.38 3.72 -0.96
N ASP A 18 -9.62 2.73 -1.83
CA ASP A 18 -9.09 1.36 -1.68
C ASP A 18 -7.57 1.34 -1.74
N GLU A 19 -7.01 2.19 -2.62
CA GLU A 19 -5.57 2.29 -2.77
C GLU A 19 -4.90 2.88 -1.52
N ALA A 20 -5.52 3.89 -0.89
CA ALA A 20 -5.05 4.44 0.37
C ALA A 20 -5.08 3.42 1.50
N GLU A 21 -6.16 2.66 1.61
CA GLU A 21 -6.31 1.60 2.62
C GLU A 21 -5.23 0.52 2.44
N ARG A 22 -4.98 0.07 1.21
CA ARG A 22 -3.92 -0.91 0.90
C ARG A 22 -2.54 -0.40 1.30
N ILE A 23 -2.24 0.87 0.99
CA ILE A 23 -0.97 1.48 1.36
C ILE A 23 -0.84 1.61 2.88
N ARG A 24 -1.88 2.07 3.57
CA ARG A 24 -1.89 2.17 5.04
C ARG A 24 -1.71 0.80 5.71
N ARG A 25 -2.39 -0.23 5.23
CA ARG A 25 -2.24 -1.61 5.75
C ARG A 25 -0.82 -2.14 5.52
N ALA A 26 -0.25 -1.93 4.34
CA ALA A 26 1.12 -2.34 4.05
C ALA A 26 2.13 -1.57 4.92
N LEU A 27 1.90 -0.27 5.17
CA LEU A 27 2.73 0.53 6.08
C LEU A 27 2.57 0.05 7.54
N ALA A 28 1.36 -0.19 8.01
CA ALA A 28 1.12 -0.72 9.36
C ALA A 28 1.76 -2.10 9.57
N ALA A 29 1.63 -3.00 8.58
CA ALA A 29 2.22 -4.33 8.60
C ALA A 29 3.76 -4.32 8.61
N THR A 30 4.37 -3.24 8.12
CA THR A 30 5.83 -3.07 8.03
C THR A 30 6.39 -2.09 9.06
N GLY A 31 5.56 -1.63 10.00
CA GLY A 31 5.97 -0.66 11.03
C GLY A 31 6.38 0.71 10.46
N GLY A 32 5.78 1.13 9.35
CA GLY A 32 6.10 2.38 8.66
C GLY A 32 7.23 2.28 7.64
N ASN A 33 7.73 1.07 7.37
CA ASN A 33 8.80 0.87 6.39
C ASN A 33 8.25 0.92 4.95
N ARG A 34 8.32 2.10 4.35
CA ARG A 34 7.83 2.38 2.98
C ARG A 34 8.40 1.43 1.92
N VAL A 35 9.67 1.00 2.07
CA VAL A 35 10.31 0.09 1.10
C VAL A 35 9.68 -1.30 1.19
N GLN A 36 9.47 -1.80 2.41
CA GLN A 36 8.80 -3.08 2.60
C GLN A 36 7.33 -3.02 2.24
N ALA A 37 6.65 -1.89 2.50
CA ALA A 37 5.26 -1.70 2.09
C ALA A 37 5.12 -1.75 0.56
N ALA A 38 6.05 -1.15 -0.18
CA ALA A 38 6.09 -1.23 -1.64
C ALA A 38 6.29 -2.68 -2.12
N ALA A 39 7.22 -3.41 -1.49
CA ALA A 39 7.46 -4.83 -1.78
C ALA A 39 6.23 -5.70 -1.50
N LEU A 40 5.54 -5.50 -0.38
CA LEU A 40 4.29 -6.19 -0.04
C LEU A 40 3.17 -5.90 -1.03
N LEU A 41 3.13 -4.67 -1.57
CA LEU A 41 2.13 -4.27 -2.57
C LEU A 41 2.51 -4.70 -4.00
N GLY A 42 3.71 -5.26 -4.20
CA GLY A 42 4.20 -5.65 -5.52
C GLY A 42 4.46 -4.46 -6.45
N ILE A 43 4.72 -3.28 -5.90
CA ILE A 43 4.97 -2.06 -6.68
C ILE A 43 6.37 -1.51 -6.43
N SER A 44 6.88 -0.77 -7.41
CA SER A 44 8.15 -0.05 -7.22
C SER A 44 8.00 1.04 -6.15
N ARG A 45 9.09 1.29 -5.42
CA ARG A 45 9.23 2.43 -4.48
C ARG A 45 8.74 3.75 -5.09
N ALA A 46 9.07 4.03 -6.36
CA ALA A 46 8.68 5.25 -7.04
C ALA A 46 7.16 5.33 -7.22
N THR A 47 6.52 4.20 -7.54
CA THR A 47 5.07 4.09 -7.65
C THR A 47 4.41 4.30 -6.29
N LEU A 48 4.95 3.70 -5.22
CA LEU A 48 4.44 3.90 -3.87
C LEU A 48 4.50 5.40 -3.49
N TYR A 49 5.64 6.06 -3.70
CA TYR A 49 5.78 7.49 -3.40
C TYR A 49 4.79 8.36 -4.18
N ARG A 50 4.61 8.10 -5.49
CA ARG A 50 3.62 8.82 -6.30
C ARG A 50 2.19 8.62 -5.78
N LYS A 51 1.84 7.40 -5.41
CA LYS A 51 0.51 7.09 -4.84
C LYS A 51 0.33 7.74 -3.46
N MET A 52 1.34 7.67 -2.59
CA MET A 52 1.33 8.32 -1.28
C MET A 52 1.18 9.84 -1.41
N ALA A 53 1.90 10.48 -2.34
CA ALA A 53 1.79 11.92 -2.59
C ALA A 53 0.41 12.29 -3.12
N ARG A 54 -0.14 11.50 -4.05
CA ARG A 54 -1.50 11.71 -4.58
C ARG A 54 -2.59 11.55 -3.53
N LEU A 55 -2.38 10.66 -2.56
CA LEU A 55 -3.34 10.31 -1.51
C LEU A 55 -3.11 11.09 -0.20
N GLY A 56 -2.07 11.92 -0.11
CA GLY A 56 -1.71 12.65 1.11
C GLY A 56 -1.25 11.76 2.28
N ILE A 57 -0.72 10.56 2.00
CA ILE A 57 -0.27 9.58 3.02
C ILE A 57 1.19 9.86 3.46
N THR A 58 1.78 10.98 3.03
CA THR A 58 3.09 11.44 3.48
C THR A 58 3.01 11.89 4.94
N GLY A 59 3.31 10.97 5.86
CA GLY A 59 3.50 11.32 7.27
C GLY A 59 4.55 12.42 7.40
N GLY A 60 4.12 13.59 7.84
CA GLY A 60 4.98 14.77 7.97
C GLY A 60 4.23 16.10 7.85
N SER A 61 3.22 16.32 8.69
CA SER A 61 3.12 17.48 9.58
C SER A 61 2.29 17.07 10.79
#